data_AF-A0A495AY20-F1
#
_entry.id   AF-A0A495AY20-F1
#
_cell.length_a   1.000
_cell.length_b   1.000
_cell.length_c   1.000
_cell.angle_alpha   90.00
_cell.angle_beta   90.00
_cell.angle_gamma   90.00
#
_symmetry.space_group_name_H-M   'P 1'
#
loop_
_entity.id
_entity.type
_entity.pdbx_description
1 polymer ?
#
loop_
_entity_poly.entity_id
_entity_poly.type
_entity_poly.pdbx_seq_one_letter_code
_entity_poly.pdbx_strand_id
1 'polypeptide(L)'
;MVTIKALWRDGKTPQAQAANVGRIDDELLLLRDGRQYRYRLADIRLEAGVADLPDTVQLPDGGTLEVADRIAIRRLIGGLSWGDRSGHWLQQSWRALAGLALLAIAALWLGYRHLLPLAAGALAPLVPVAVEQALADSTLQWLDQSGAIGPSRHGEARRARRARLQQQLQVLLPDSRYRYRLLLRDAAVIGPNAFALPGGTIVVTDQLLALIQRNDELLVLPVSLANADYSRAHEREADRFAYARLRAHGLSPCLLGYSLQRIEAATHPQTTDDENSPGSWFASHPDTSARSQPDGVRCPPLPD
;
A
#
# COMPACT_ATOMS: atom_id res chain seq x y z
N MET A 1 9.59 0.78 -65.38
CA MET A 1 10.26 -0.30 -64.63
C MET A 1 11.25 0.36 -63.70
N VAL A 2 11.03 0.32 -62.38
CA VAL A 2 11.97 0.94 -61.41
C VAL A 2 13.14 -0.03 -61.24
N THR A 3 14.36 0.44 -61.50
CA THR A 3 15.58 -0.35 -61.35
C THR A 3 16.44 0.23 -60.23
N ILE A 4 16.77 -0.58 -59.22
CA ILE A 4 17.61 -0.22 -58.08
C ILE A 4 18.98 -0.88 -58.25
N LYS A 5 20.04 -0.16 -57.92
CA LYS A 5 21.40 -0.74 -57.91
C LYS A 5 21.58 -1.62 -56.69
N ALA A 6 22.10 -2.83 -56.90
CA ALA A 6 22.41 -3.79 -55.86
C ALA A 6 23.80 -4.41 -56.10
N LEU A 7 24.38 -4.96 -55.04
CA LEU A 7 25.54 -5.85 -55.12
C LEU A 7 25.04 -7.29 -55.04
N TRP A 8 25.24 -8.04 -56.11
CA TRP A 8 24.84 -9.44 -56.21
C TRP A 8 26.04 -10.37 -55.97
N ARG A 9 25.83 -11.44 -55.22
CA ARG A 9 26.74 -12.57 -55.07
C ARG A 9 26.01 -13.84 -55.52
N ASP A 10 26.69 -14.67 -56.31
CA ASP A 10 26.10 -15.86 -56.95
C ASP A 10 26.05 -17.10 -56.04
N GLY A 11 26.46 -16.98 -54.77
CA GLY A 11 26.52 -18.08 -53.80
C GLY A 11 27.63 -19.10 -54.05
N LYS A 12 28.35 -19.00 -55.18
CA LYS A 12 29.43 -19.91 -55.58
C LYS A 12 30.81 -19.26 -55.48
N THR A 13 30.85 -17.94 -55.65
CA THR A 13 32.05 -17.13 -55.56
C THR A 13 31.85 -16.01 -54.54
N PRO A 14 32.88 -15.66 -53.74
CA PRO A 14 32.76 -14.60 -52.75
C PRO A 14 32.79 -13.18 -53.35
N GLN A 15 32.83 -13.02 -54.67
CA GLN A 15 32.97 -11.74 -55.33
C GLN A 15 31.61 -11.07 -55.58
N ALA A 16 31.41 -9.89 -54.99
CA ALA A 16 30.24 -9.07 -55.25
C ALA A 16 30.31 -8.40 -56.63
N GLN A 17 29.19 -8.39 -57.33
CA GLN A 17 29.07 -7.88 -58.70
C GLN A 17 27.90 -6.89 -58.77
N ALA A 18 28.10 -5.78 -59.47
CA ALA A 18 27.04 -4.78 -59.62
C ALA A 18 25.89 -5.33 -60.48
N ALA A 19 24.67 -5.23 -59.99
CA ALA A 19 23.47 -5.65 -60.68
C ALA A 19 22.35 -4.61 -60.53
N ASN A 20 21.43 -4.60 -61.49
CA ASN A 20 20.21 -3.80 -61.40
C ASN A 20 19.02 -4.71 -61.07
N VAL A 21 18.24 -4.33 -60.08
CA VAL A 21 17.09 -5.09 -59.60
C VAL A 21 15.81 -4.33 -59.92
N GLY A 22 14.87 -4.98 -60.57
CA GLY A 22 13.52 -4.48 -60.82
C GLY A 22 12.47 -5.50 -60.39
N ARG A 23 11.20 -5.11 -60.48
CA ARG A 23 10.06 -6.00 -60.26
C ARG A 23 9.12 -5.92 -61.46
N ILE A 24 8.61 -7.07 -61.88
CA ILE A 24 7.46 -7.20 -62.78
C ILE A 24 6.51 -8.18 -62.10
N ASP A 25 5.29 -7.73 -61.82
CA ASP A 25 4.25 -8.50 -61.14
C ASP A 25 4.75 -9.16 -59.83
N ASP A 26 4.82 -10.49 -59.77
CA ASP A 26 5.29 -11.26 -58.61
C ASP A 26 6.73 -11.80 -58.76
N GLU A 27 7.46 -11.31 -59.76
CA GLU A 27 8.84 -11.71 -60.03
C GLU A 27 9.82 -10.54 -59.80
N LEU A 28 10.88 -10.83 -59.06
CA LEU A 28 12.08 -10.02 -58.95
C LEU A 28 12.97 -10.29 -60.17
N LEU A 29 13.40 -9.22 -60.82
CA LEU A 29 14.23 -9.23 -62.01
C LEU A 29 15.61 -8.71 -61.70
N LEU A 30 16.60 -9.58 -61.83
CA LEU A 30 18.01 -9.22 -61.75
C LEU A 30 18.58 -9.07 -63.16
N LEU A 31 19.11 -7.90 -63.48
CA LEU A 31 19.77 -7.61 -64.74
C LEU A 31 21.27 -7.41 -64.50
N ARG A 32 22.08 -8.24 -65.16
CA ARG A 32 23.54 -8.19 -65.10
C ARG A 32 24.13 -8.49 -66.47
N ASP A 33 25.00 -7.62 -66.99
CA ASP A 33 25.78 -7.84 -68.21
C ASP A 33 24.94 -8.37 -69.40
N GLY A 34 23.71 -7.85 -69.55
CA GLY A 34 22.74 -8.26 -70.58
C GLY A 34 22.02 -9.59 -70.32
N ARG A 35 22.33 -10.30 -69.23
CA ARG A 35 21.61 -11.49 -68.76
C ARG A 35 20.54 -11.09 -67.75
N GLN A 36 19.43 -11.82 -67.78
CA GLN A 36 18.27 -11.59 -66.94
C GLN A 36 17.99 -12.84 -66.11
N TYR A 37 17.93 -12.69 -64.79
CA TYR A 37 17.52 -13.73 -63.85
C TYR A 37 16.18 -13.33 -63.24
N ARG A 38 15.31 -14.31 -63.04
CA ARG A 38 13.95 -14.12 -62.54
C ARG A 38 13.75 -14.97 -61.30
N TYR A 39 13.28 -14.35 -60.23
CA TYR A 39 13.02 -15.01 -58.96
C TYR A 39 11.62 -14.66 -58.49
N ARG A 40 10.84 -15.65 -58.04
CA ARG A 40 9.52 -15.39 -57.47
C ARG A 40 9.69 -14.71 -56.11
N LEU A 41 8.92 -13.65 -55.86
CA LEU A 41 8.97 -12.94 -54.59
C LEU A 41 8.61 -13.81 -53.39
N ALA A 42 7.77 -14.83 -53.59
CA ALA A 42 7.41 -15.80 -52.56
C ALA A 42 8.60 -16.66 -52.08
N ASP A 43 9.61 -16.84 -52.92
CA ASP A 43 10.77 -17.71 -52.65
C ASP A 43 12.00 -16.92 -52.17
N ILE A 44 11.84 -15.60 -52.01
CA ILE A 44 12.90 -14.68 -51.60
C ILE A 44 12.74 -14.36 -50.10
N ARG A 45 13.86 -14.31 -49.36
CA ARG A 45 13.86 -13.88 -47.95
C ARG A 45 14.63 -12.57 -47.79
N LEU A 46 14.02 -11.60 -47.11
CA LEU A 46 14.65 -10.33 -46.76
C LEU A 46 15.19 -10.40 -45.33
N GLU A 47 16.50 -10.23 -45.17
CA GLU A 47 17.17 -10.10 -43.88
C GLU A 47 17.49 -8.62 -43.63
N ALA A 48 16.94 -8.06 -42.55
CA ALA A 48 17.17 -6.68 -42.19
C ALA A 48 18.62 -6.48 -41.69
N GLY A 49 19.30 -5.46 -42.20
CA GLY A 49 20.65 -5.11 -41.75
C GLY A 49 20.65 -4.60 -40.30
N VAL A 50 21.71 -4.93 -39.54
CA VAL A 50 21.91 -4.40 -38.18
C VAL A 50 22.57 -3.02 -38.27
N ALA A 51 22.00 -2.03 -37.59
CA ALA A 51 22.49 -0.64 -37.55
C ALA A 51 22.71 -0.03 -38.95
N ASP A 52 23.95 0.26 -39.33
CA ASP A 52 24.34 0.92 -40.59
C ASP A 52 24.58 -0.06 -41.76
N LEU A 53 24.48 -1.38 -41.55
CA LEU A 53 24.67 -2.37 -42.61
C LEU A 53 23.49 -2.41 -43.60
N PRO A 54 23.71 -2.60 -44.91
CA PRO A 54 22.62 -2.68 -45.90
C PRO A 54 21.69 -3.87 -45.64
N ASP A 55 20.44 -3.77 -46.11
CA ASP A 55 19.51 -4.92 -46.10
C ASP A 55 20.01 -5.96 -47.11
N THR A 56 19.93 -7.24 -46.75
CA THR A 56 20.36 -8.37 -47.59
C THR A 56 19.16 -9.20 -48.01
N VAL A 57 19.08 -9.52 -49.29
CA VAL A 57 18.02 -10.35 -49.87
C VAL A 57 18.62 -11.69 -50.28
N GLN A 58 18.13 -12.78 -49.69
CA GLN A 58 18.53 -14.15 -49.99
C GLN A 58 17.70 -14.69 -51.16
N LEU A 59 18.38 -15.15 -52.20
CA LEU A 59 17.79 -15.73 -53.40
C LEU A 59 17.71 -17.27 -53.27
N PRO A 60 16.71 -17.93 -53.89
CA PRO A 60 16.49 -19.37 -53.74
C PRO A 60 17.61 -20.24 -54.36
N ASP A 61 18.45 -19.67 -55.22
CA ASP A 61 19.62 -20.31 -55.81
C ASP A 61 20.89 -20.23 -54.92
N GLY A 62 20.75 -19.68 -53.72
CA GLY A 62 21.85 -19.47 -52.77
C GLY A 62 22.61 -18.15 -52.98
N GLY A 63 22.19 -17.33 -53.94
CA GLY A 63 22.75 -15.99 -54.14
C GLY A 63 22.26 -14.97 -53.10
N THR A 64 23.01 -13.89 -52.92
CA THR A 64 22.62 -12.76 -52.07
C THR A 64 22.63 -11.45 -52.82
N LEU A 65 21.69 -10.56 -52.48
CA LEU A 65 21.64 -9.20 -52.97
C LEU A 65 21.72 -8.22 -51.80
N GLU A 66 22.80 -7.44 -51.75
CA GLU A 66 22.95 -6.34 -50.81
C GLU A 66 22.45 -5.05 -51.49
N VAL A 67 21.47 -4.38 -50.87
CA VAL A 67 20.89 -3.15 -51.42
C VAL A 67 21.09 -2.00 -50.43
N ALA A 68 21.82 -0.98 -50.85
CA ALA A 68 22.10 0.19 -50.01
C ALA A 68 20.85 1.03 -49.72
N ASP A 69 19.93 1.12 -50.69
CA ASP A 69 18.65 1.84 -50.53
C ASP A 69 17.57 0.94 -49.92
N ARG A 70 17.50 0.97 -48.58
CA ARG A 70 16.55 0.17 -47.78
C ARG A 70 15.10 0.49 -48.08
N ILE A 71 14.79 1.74 -48.46
CA ILE A 71 13.41 2.15 -48.74
C ILE A 71 13.00 1.61 -50.11
N ALA A 72 13.88 1.73 -51.10
CA ALA A 72 13.60 1.29 -52.45
C ALA A 72 13.42 -0.24 -52.52
N ILE A 73 14.28 -1.04 -51.86
CA ILE A 73 14.15 -2.51 -51.90
C ILE A 73 12.88 -3.02 -51.22
N ARG A 74 12.48 -2.41 -50.10
CA ARG A 74 11.25 -2.77 -49.38
C ARG A 74 9.99 -2.41 -50.16
N ARG A 75 9.99 -1.27 -50.87
CA ARG A 75 8.92 -0.91 -51.82
C ARG A 75 8.86 -1.88 -52.98
N LEU A 76 10.01 -2.34 -53.46
CA LEU A 76 10.10 -3.24 -54.59
C LEU A 76 9.59 -4.64 -54.22
N ILE A 77 9.98 -5.19 -53.07
CA ILE A 77 9.57 -6.54 -52.63
C ILE A 77 8.12 -6.57 -52.10
N GLY A 78 7.56 -5.42 -51.69
CA GLY A 78 6.12 -5.29 -51.37
C GLY A 78 5.70 -5.89 -50.02
N GLY A 79 6.65 -6.22 -49.15
CA GLY A 79 6.38 -6.83 -47.84
C GLY A 79 6.70 -5.88 -46.68
N LEU A 80 5.70 -5.16 -46.18
CA LEU A 80 5.62 -4.78 -44.77
C LEU A 80 4.45 -5.56 -44.19
N SER A 81 4.73 -6.79 -43.75
CA SER A 81 3.79 -7.55 -42.93
C SER A 81 3.47 -6.72 -41.68
N TRP A 82 2.20 -6.62 -41.34
CA TRP A 82 1.70 -5.75 -40.28
C TRP A 82 2.24 -6.15 -38.88
N GLY A 83 2.76 -7.38 -38.74
CA GLY A 83 3.24 -7.97 -37.48
C GLY A 83 4.63 -7.53 -37.00
N ASP A 84 5.52 -7.05 -37.87
CA ASP A 84 6.88 -6.66 -37.47
C ASP A 84 6.97 -5.20 -36.96
N ARG A 85 5.92 -4.39 -37.16
CA ARG A 85 5.86 -3.02 -36.63
C ARG A 85 5.61 -2.96 -35.13
N SER A 86 4.96 -3.96 -34.55
CA SER A 86 4.53 -3.93 -33.14
C SER A 86 5.64 -4.30 -32.15
N GLY A 87 6.61 -5.14 -32.54
CA GLY A 87 7.68 -5.59 -31.65
C GLY A 87 8.78 -4.54 -31.42
N HIS A 88 9.20 -3.86 -32.48
CA HIS A 88 10.35 -2.94 -32.42
C HIS A 88 10.01 -1.53 -31.92
N TRP A 89 8.76 -1.07 -32.02
CA TRP A 89 8.36 0.25 -31.48
C TRP A 89 8.30 0.28 -29.95
N LEU A 90 7.92 -0.85 -29.34
CA LEU A 90 7.85 -1.01 -27.88
C LEU A 90 9.25 -1.07 -27.23
N GLN A 91 10.25 -1.59 -27.96
CA GLN A 91 11.63 -1.69 -27.47
C GLN A 91 12.49 -0.44 -27.74
N GLN A 92 12.05 0.52 -28.57
CA GLN A 92 12.87 1.69 -28.96
C GLN A 92 12.32 3.05 -28.49
N SER A 93 11.18 3.10 -27.81
CA SER A 93 10.63 4.34 -27.28
C SER A 93 10.68 4.38 -25.75
N TRP A 94 11.61 5.18 -25.20
CA TRP A 94 11.71 5.45 -23.76
C TRP A 94 10.37 5.91 -23.14
N ARG A 95 9.49 6.49 -23.96
CA ARG A 95 8.13 6.91 -23.60
C ARG A 95 7.20 5.73 -23.32
N ALA A 96 7.28 4.64 -24.08
CA ALA A 96 6.46 3.46 -23.82
C ALA A 96 6.91 2.74 -22.55
N LEU A 97 8.23 2.63 -22.33
CA LEU A 97 8.79 2.12 -21.08
C LEU A 97 8.38 2.99 -19.88
N ALA A 98 8.48 4.31 -20.00
CA ALA A 98 8.04 5.24 -18.97
C ALA A 98 6.54 5.13 -18.70
N GLY A 99 5.71 4.98 -19.74
CA GLY A 99 4.26 4.78 -19.61
C GLY A 99 3.91 3.49 -18.88
N LEU A 100 4.56 2.37 -19.22
CA LEU A 100 4.35 1.09 -18.54
C LEU A 100 4.83 1.14 -17.08
N ALA A 101 5.99 1.75 -16.82
CA ALA A 101 6.49 1.95 -15.47
C ALA A 101 5.53 2.81 -14.63
N LEU A 102 5.02 3.92 -15.19
CA LEU A 102 4.02 4.76 -14.53
C LEU A 102 2.73 3.99 -14.26
N LEU A 103 2.28 3.14 -15.19
CA LEU A 103 1.10 2.30 -14.99
C LEU A 103 1.32 1.27 -13.89
N ALA A 104 2.50 0.64 -13.84
CA ALA A 104 2.87 -0.28 -12.76
C ALA A 104 2.92 0.43 -11.40
N ILE A 105 3.52 1.63 -11.33
CA ILE A 105 3.56 2.46 -10.12
C ILE A 105 2.13 2.85 -9.70
N ALA A 106 1.29 3.30 -10.64
CA ALA A 106 -0.09 3.66 -10.37
C ALA A 106 -0.91 2.45 -9.88
N ALA A 107 -0.70 1.27 -10.46
CA ALA A 107 -1.34 0.03 -10.03
C ALA A 107 -0.90 -0.38 -8.61
N LEU A 108 0.40 -0.29 -8.31
CA LEU A 108 0.92 -0.54 -6.96
C LEU A 108 0.37 0.47 -5.95
N TRP A 109 0.34 1.75 -6.32
CA TRP A 109 -0.20 2.82 -5.47
C TRP A 109 -1.69 2.62 -5.19
N LEU A 110 -2.48 2.30 -6.23
CA LEU A 110 -3.90 2.03 -6.10
C LEU A 110 -4.16 0.75 -5.29
N GLY A 111 -3.36 -0.30 -5.53
CA GLY A 111 -3.41 -1.56 -4.79
C GLY A 111 -3.12 -1.35 -3.30
N TYR A 112 -2.07 -0.59 -2.98
CA TYR A 112 -1.74 -0.24 -1.61
C TYR A 112 -2.83 0.61 -0.94
N ARG A 113 -3.38 1.59 -1.67
CA ARG A 113 -4.33 2.55 -1.11
C ARG A 113 -5.75 2.00 -0.94
N HIS A 114 -6.15 1.04 -1.79
CA HIS A 114 -7.53 0.55 -1.86
C HIS A 114 -7.64 -0.96 -1.73
N LEU A 115 -6.86 -1.74 -2.49
CA LEU A 115 -6.99 -3.19 -2.48
C LEU A 115 -6.59 -3.78 -1.12
N LEU A 116 -5.47 -3.34 -0.54
CA LEU A 116 -5.02 -3.83 0.77
C LEU A 116 -6.02 -3.49 1.89
N PRO A 117 -6.51 -2.24 2.07
CA PRO A 117 -7.52 -1.95 3.08
C PRO A 117 -8.83 -2.72 2.89
N LEU A 118 -9.28 -2.90 1.64
CA LEU A 118 -10.49 -3.67 1.36
C LEU A 118 -10.30 -5.14 1.74
N ALA A 119 -9.19 -5.75 1.36
CA ALA A 119 -8.86 -7.12 1.72
C ALA A 119 -8.72 -7.29 3.24
N ALA A 120 -8.03 -6.35 3.91
CA ALA A 120 -7.89 -6.36 5.36
C ALA A 120 -9.25 -6.27 6.07
N GLY A 121 -10.12 -5.36 5.65
CA GLY A 121 -11.47 -5.22 6.21
C GLY A 121 -12.35 -6.45 5.98
N ALA A 122 -12.22 -7.12 4.83
CA ALA A 122 -12.97 -8.34 4.53
C ALA A 122 -12.47 -9.55 5.33
N LEU A 123 -11.17 -9.64 5.58
CA LEU A 123 -10.54 -10.77 6.27
C LEU A 123 -10.51 -10.60 7.81
N ALA A 124 -10.50 -9.37 8.33
CA ALA A 124 -10.40 -9.10 9.76
C ALA A 124 -11.49 -9.81 10.61
N PRO A 125 -12.78 -9.85 10.21
CA PRO A 125 -13.80 -10.57 10.97
C PRO A 125 -13.58 -12.08 11.05
N LEU A 126 -12.86 -12.65 10.06
CA LEU A 126 -12.57 -14.07 9.97
C LEU A 126 -11.42 -14.51 10.88
N VAL A 127 -10.61 -13.56 11.37
CA VAL A 127 -9.52 -13.86 12.31
C VAL A 127 -10.12 -14.38 13.62
N PRO A 128 -9.72 -15.57 14.10
CA PRO A 128 -10.21 -16.07 15.39
C PRO A 128 -9.72 -15.23 16.56
N VAL A 129 -10.57 -15.04 17.57
CA VAL A 129 -10.25 -14.28 18.79
C VAL A 129 -8.99 -14.80 19.49
N ALA A 130 -8.72 -16.11 19.44
CA ALA A 130 -7.53 -16.71 20.02
C ALA A 130 -6.22 -16.19 19.37
N VAL A 131 -6.22 -15.94 18.06
CA VAL A 131 -5.06 -15.39 17.35
C VAL A 131 -4.83 -13.94 17.76
N GLU A 132 -5.89 -13.16 17.88
CA GLU A 132 -5.81 -11.78 18.38
C GLU A 132 -5.28 -11.73 19.82
N GLN A 133 -5.72 -12.63 20.69
CA GLN A 133 -5.23 -12.73 22.07
C GLN A 133 -3.75 -13.12 22.13
N ALA A 134 -3.30 -14.04 21.28
CA ALA A 134 -1.89 -14.40 21.18
C ALA A 134 -1.01 -13.22 20.71
N LEU A 135 -1.52 -12.40 19.80
CA LEU A 135 -0.88 -11.14 19.39
C LEU A 135 -0.81 -10.17 20.57
N ALA A 136 -1.91 -9.98 21.31
CA ALA A 136 -1.94 -9.11 22.48
C ALA A 136 -0.96 -9.55 23.57
N ASP A 137 -0.89 -10.85 23.89
CA ASP A 137 0.04 -11.36 24.89
C ASP A 137 1.51 -11.16 24.44
N SER A 138 1.81 -11.32 23.15
CA SER A 138 3.13 -11.00 22.57
C SER A 138 3.46 -9.51 22.69
N THR A 139 2.49 -8.62 22.41
CA THR A 139 2.67 -7.16 22.56
C THR A 139 2.91 -6.77 24.02
N LEU A 140 2.16 -7.35 24.97
CA LEU A 140 2.38 -7.11 26.40
C LEU A 140 3.77 -7.56 26.84
N GLN A 141 4.20 -8.74 26.40
CA GLN A 141 5.52 -9.26 26.73
C GLN A 141 6.63 -8.35 26.21
N TRP A 142 6.49 -7.82 24.98
CA TRP A 142 7.44 -6.87 24.42
C TRP A 142 7.46 -5.53 25.19
N LEU A 143 6.30 -5.01 25.60
CA LEU A 143 6.21 -3.80 26.42
C LEU A 143 6.80 -3.99 27.83
N ASP A 144 6.58 -5.15 28.44
CA ASP A 144 7.18 -5.53 29.73
C ASP A 144 8.72 -5.61 29.59
N GLN A 145 9.23 -6.24 28.51
CA GLN A 145 10.67 -6.40 28.28
C GLN A 145 11.39 -5.10 27.92
N SER A 146 10.74 -4.19 27.21
CA SER A 146 11.28 -2.87 26.89
C SER A 146 11.29 -1.92 28.10
N GLY A 147 10.64 -2.30 29.21
CA GLY A 147 10.49 -1.46 30.40
C GLY A 147 9.46 -0.34 30.23
N ALA A 148 8.68 -0.35 29.13
CA ALA A 148 7.63 0.62 28.88
C ALA A 148 6.46 0.46 29.86
N ILE A 149 6.14 -0.78 30.23
CA ILE A 149 5.19 -1.13 31.29
C ILE A 149 5.82 -2.12 32.27
N GLY A 150 5.21 -2.25 33.44
CA GLY A 150 5.63 -3.19 34.47
C GLY A 150 4.49 -3.63 35.37
N PRO A 151 4.78 -4.50 36.35
CA PRO A 151 3.78 -4.98 37.29
C PRO A 151 3.19 -3.80 38.06
N SER A 152 1.86 -3.78 38.14
CA SER A 152 1.12 -2.72 38.81
C SER A 152 1.45 -2.66 40.30
N ARG A 153 1.70 -1.44 40.80
CA ARG A 153 2.14 -1.15 42.17
C ARG A 153 0.91 -0.84 43.02
N HIS A 154 0.21 -1.87 43.48
CA HIS A 154 -1.15 -1.71 44.01
C HIS A 154 -1.44 -2.46 45.32
N GLY A 155 -2.06 -1.75 46.27
CA GLY A 155 -2.71 -2.32 47.45
C GLY A 155 -4.13 -2.86 47.17
N GLU A 156 -4.79 -3.40 48.19
CA GLU A 156 -6.11 -4.05 48.07
C GLU A 156 -7.20 -3.15 47.49
N ALA A 157 -7.20 -1.86 47.84
CA ALA A 157 -8.18 -0.89 47.34
C ALA A 157 -8.19 -0.78 45.80
N ARG A 158 -7.00 -0.81 45.17
CA ARG A 158 -6.88 -0.73 43.71
C ARG A 158 -7.27 -2.04 43.02
N ARG A 159 -7.00 -3.19 43.66
CA ARG A 159 -7.50 -4.51 43.20
C ARG A 159 -9.04 -4.56 43.21
N ALA A 160 -9.66 -4.06 44.28
CA ALA A 160 -11.12 -3.95 44.37
C ALA A 160 -11.69 -3.00 43.30
N ARG A 161 -11.02 -1.86 43.07
CA ARG A 161 -11.40 -0.90 42.02
C ARG A 161 -11.34 -1.53 40.62
N ARG A 162 -10.27 -2.27 40.29
CA ARG A 162 -10.16 -3.03 39.04
C ARG A 162 -11.34 -4.00 38.86
N ALA A 163 -11.65 -4.77 39.90
CA ALA A 163 -12.71 -5.77 39.84
C ALA A 163 -14.08 -5.13 39.56
N ARG A 164 -14.38 -3.98 40.18
CA ARG A 164 -15.60 -3.22 39.91
C ARG A 164 -15.67 -2.73 38.46
N LEU A 165 -14.59 -2.13 37.95
CA LEU A 165 -14.53 -1.67 36.55
C LEU A 165 -14.67 -2.82 35.56
N GLN A 166 -14.00 -3.95 35.81
CA GLN A 166 -14.09 -5.16 35.02
C GLN A 166 -15.53 -5.69 34.96
N GLN A 167 -16.26 -5.65 36.08
CA GLN A 167 -17.67 -6.05 36.13
C GLN A 167 -18.55 -5.07 35.35
N GLN A 168 -18.36 -3.76 35.53
CA GLN A 168 -19.12 -2.74 34.82
C GLN A 168 -18.89 -2.81 33.30
N LEU A 169 -17.65 -3.02 32.86
CA LEU A 169 -17.33 -3.14 31.43
C LEU A 169 -18.07 -4.29 30.76
N GLN A 170 -18.21 -5.43 31.43
CA GLN A 170 -18.99 -6.57 30.93
C GLN A 170 -20.48 -6.25 30.81
N VAL A 171 -21.02 -5.45 31.73
CA VAL A 171 -22.43 -5.00 31.69
C VAL A 171 -22.66 -4.00 30.56
N LEU A 172 -21.71 -3.12 30.29
CA LEU A 172 -21.82 -2.11 29.23
C LEU A 172 -21.67 -2.69 27.81
N LEU A 173 -20.98 -3.83 27.68
CA LEU A 173 -20.63 -4.44 26.39
C LEU A 173 -21.10 -5.90 26.28
N PRO A 174 -22.41 -6.20 26.48
CA PRO A 174 -22.90 -7.58 26.55
C PRO A 174 -22.82 -8.32 25.21
N ASP A 175 -22.93 -7.60 24.09
CA ASP A 175 -22.99 -8.17 22.73
C ASP A 175 -21.61 -8.30 22.05
N SER A 176 -20.52 -8.05 22.78
CA SER A 176 -19.19 -8.10 22.18
C SER A 176 -18.74 -9.53 21.90
N ARG A 177 -18.07 -9.74 20.75
CA ARG A 177 -17.35 -10.99 20.46
C ARG A 177 -16.16 -11.21 21.38
N TYR A 178 -15.71 -10.17 22.07
CA TYR A 178 -14.58 -10.21 22.99
C TYR A 178 -15.03 -10.31 24.44
N ARG A 179 -14.31 -11.12 25.21
CA ARG A 179 -14.35 -11.06 26.67
C ARG A 179 -13.30 -10.07 27.14
N TYR A 180 -13.70 -8.83 27.37
CA TYR A 180 -12.75 -7.78 27.71
C TYR A 180 -11.99 -8.11 29.01
N ARG A 181 -10.67 -7.93 28.98
CA ARG A 181 -9.78 -8.16 30.12
C ARG A 181 -9.09 -6.84 30.47
N LEU A 182 -9.45 -6.26 31.60
CA LEU A 182 -8.83 -5.04 32.14
C LEU A 182 -7.57 -5.40 32.93
N LEU A 183 -6.43 -4.89 32.47
CA LEU A 183 -5.12 -5.02 33.10
C LEU A 183 -4.69 -3.66 33.66
N LEU A 184 -4.25 -3.67 34.91
CA LEU A 184 -3.55 -2.54 35.50
C LEU A 184 -2.04 -2.78 35.36
N ARG A 185 -1.33 -1.73 34.97
CA ARG A 185 0.11 -1.76 34.73
C ARG A 185 0.76 -0.48 35.24
N ASP A 186 1.90 -0.61 35.88
CA ASP A 186 2.72 0.56 36.13
C ASP A 186 3.40 0.97 34.82
N ALA A 187 3.33 2.24 34.46
CA ALA A 187 3.95 2.73 33.24
C ALA A 187 4.58 4.10 33.50
N ALA A 188 5.59 4.13 34.38
CA ALA A 188 6.26 5.38 34.75
C ALA A 188 6.89 6.11 33.54
N VAL A 189 7.30 5.36 32.51
CA VAL A 189 7.89 5.91 31.28
C VAL A 189 6.84 6.48 30.34
N ILE A 190 5.68 5.82 30.22
CA ILE A 190 4.58 6.24 29.34
C ILE A 190 3.75 7.36 29.98
N GLY A 191 3.57 7.31 31.31
CA GLY A 191 2.72 8.21 32.05
C GLY A 191 1.24 7.78 32.11
N PRO A 192 0.31 8.72 32.37
CA PRO A 192 -1.12 8.44 32.48
C PRO A 192 -1.73 8.10 31.12
N ASN A 193 -1.99 6.81 30.88
CA ASN A 193 -2.50 6.35 29.59
C ASN A 193 -3.39 5.09 29.71
N ALA A 194 -4.16 4.81 28.67
CA ALA A 194 -4.91 3.58 28.50
C ALA A 194 -4.96 3.20 27.02
N PHE A 195 -4.80 1.92 26.70
CA PHE A 195 -4.82 1.42 25.33
C PHE A 195 -5.47 0.04 25.25
N ALA A 196 -6.07 -0.27 24.09
CA ALA A 196 -6.66 -1.57 23.80
C ALA A 196 -5.77 -2.37 22.85
N LEU A 197 -5.58 -3.64 23.19
CA LEU A 197 -4.93 -4.62 22.34
C LEU A 197 -5.98 -5.52 21.68
N PRO A 198 -5.63 -6.16 20.53
CA PRO A 198 -6.50 -7.13 19.88
C PRO A 198 -7.02 -8.21 20.84
N GLY A 199 -8.18 -8.79 20.55
CA GLY A 199 -8.75 -9.85 21.39
C GLY A 199 -9.37 -9.38 22.71
N GLY A 200 -9.52 -8.06 22.90
CA GLY A 200 -10.26 -7.45 24.01
C GLY A 200 -9.44 -7.17 25.28
N THR A 201 -8.11 -7.17 25.22
CA THR A 201 -7.30 -6.78 26.38
C THR A 201 -7.18 -5.26 26.44
N ILE A 202 -7.55 -4.65 27.57
CA ILE A 202 -7.42 -3.20 27.79
C ILE A 202 -6.43 -2.98 28.92
N VAL A 203 -5.41 -2.16 28.67
CA VAL A 203 -4.42 -1.77 29.66
C VAL A 203 -4.74 -0.36 30.15
N VAL A 204 -4.80 -0.19 31.46
CA VAL A 204 -4.94 1.12 32.12
C VAL A 204 -3.74 1.31 33.04
N THR A 205 -3.05 2.45 32.90
CA THR A 205 -1.84 2.67 33.70
C THR A 205 -2.17 3.12 35.12
N ASP A 206 -1.28 2.77 36.05
CA ASP A 206 -1.36 3.17 37.45
C ASP A 206 -1.39 4.70 37.60
N GLN A 207 -0.66 5.39 36.72
CA GLN A 207 -0.59 6.85 36.64
C GLN A 207 -1.96 7.44 36.26
N LEU A 208 -2.66 6.83 35.30
CA LEU A 208 -4.01 7.27 34.93
C LEU A 208 -5.01 7.04 36.05
N LEU A 209 -4.90 5.89 36.73
CA LEU A 209 -5.76 5.55 37.85
C LEU A 209 -5.63 6.54 39.02
N ALA A 210 -4.45 7.14 39.18
CA ALA A 210 -4.18 8.17 40.18
C ALA A 210 -4.81 9.53 39.82
N LEU A 211 -4.89 9.86 38.53
CA LEU A 211 -5.50 11.11 38.05
C LEU A 211 -7.02 11.10 38.12
N ILE A 212 -7.64 9.99 37.70
CA ILE A 212 -9.10 9.86 37.65
C ILE A 212 -9.57 9.10 38.88
N GLN A 213 -10.06 9.82 39.88
CA GLN A 213 -10.53 9.22 41.15
C GLN A 213 -11.97 8.70 41.06
N ARG A 214 -12.75 9.25 40.14
CA ARG A 214 -14.16 8.89 39.90
C ARG A 214 -14.27 7.62 39.05
N ASN A 215 -15.11 6.68 39.47
CA ASN A 215 -15.23 5.38 38.78
C ASN A 215 -16.03 5.49 37.47
N ASP A 216 -17.08 6.31 37.47
CA ASP A 216 -17.88 6.63 36.28
C ASP A 216 -17.03 7.31 35.20
N GLU A 217 -16.18 8.25 35.60
CA GLU A 217 -15.25 8.92 34.70
C GLU A 217 -14.16 7.98 34.19
N LEU A 218 -13.63 7.09 35.02
CA LEU A 218 -12.61 6.13 34.59
C LEU A 218 -13.18 5.05 33.66
N LEU A 219 -14.45 4.65 33.86
CA LEU A 219 -15.11 3.61 33.07
C LEU A 219 -15.31 4.00 31.61
N VAL A 220 -15.38 5.29 31.29
CA VAL A 220 -15.59 5.74 29.92
C VAL A 220 -14.42 5.39 29.00
N LEU A 221 -13.19 5.39 29.52
CA LEU A 221 -11.98 5.14 28.74
C LEU A 221 -11.94 3.71 28.18
N PRO A 222 -12.08 2.64 28.98
CA PRO A 222 -12.12 1.29 28.44
C PRO A 222 -13.33 1.07 27.52
N VAL A 223 -14.47 1.73 27.76
CA VAL A 223 -15.65 1.65 26.87
C VAL A 223 -15.38 2.31 25.53
N SER A 224 -14.69 3.45 25.51
CA SER A 224 -14.26 4.12 24.28
C SER A 224 -13.23 3.29 23.53
N LEU A 225 -12.28 2.68 24.25
CA LEU A 225 -11.21 1.86 23.67
C LEU A 225 -11.70 0.50 23.17
N ALA A 226 -12.82 0.00 23.69
CA ALA A 226 -13.38 -1.30 23.32
C ALA A 226 -13.73 -1.46 21.83
N ASN A 227 -13.94 -0.34 21.13
CA ASN A 227 -14.27 -0.28 19.71
C ASN A 227 -13.30 0.65 18.93
N ALA A 228 -12.09 0.87 19.46
CA ALA A 228 -11.14 1.79 18.86
C ALA A 228 -10.29 1.11 17.78
N ASP A 229 -10.41 1.60 16.55
CA ASP A 229 -9.41 1.45 15.50
C ASP A 229 -8.62 2.77 15.35
N TYR A 230 -7.34 2.72 14.98
CA TYR A 230 -6.40 3.85 15.18
C TYR A 230 -6.42 4.94 14.09
N SER A 231 -7.57 5.29 13.51
CA SER A 231 -7.67 6.41 12.55
C SER A 231 -8.52 7.57 13.08
N ARG A 232 -8.31 8.80 12.61
CA ARG A 232 -9.16 9.97 12.99
C ARG A 232 -10.66 9.74 12.74
N ALA A 233 -11.02 8.97 11.71
CA ALA A 233 -12.42 8.61 11.48
C ALA A 233 -12.93 7.63 12.53
N HIS A 234 -12.07 6.68 12.93
CA HIS A 234 -12.35 5.70 13.97
C HIS A 234 -12.34 6.30 15.38
N GLU A 235 -11.53 7.33 15.67
CA GLU A 235 -11.62 8.07 16.94
C GLU A 235 -13.01 8.68 17.13
N ARG A 236 -13.55 9.32 16.08
CA ARG A 236 -14.93 9.84 16.10
C ARG A 236 -15.99 8.75 16.19
N GLU A 237 -15.70 7.55 15.69
CA GLU A 237 -16.59 6.39 15.78
C GLU A 237 -16.57 5.80 17.20
N ALA A 238 -15.38 5.66 17.79
CA ALA A 238 -15.15 5.23 19.16
C ALA A 238 -15.81 6.19 20.16
N ASP A 239 -15.66 7.51 19.96
CA ASP A 239 -16.30 8.54 20.80
C ASP A 239 -17.84 8.42 20.70
N ARG A 240 -18.40 8.30 19.48
CA ARG A 240 -19.85 8.08 19.27
C ARG A 240 -20.35 6.79 19.92
N PHE A 241 -19.58 5.71 19.79
CA PHE A 241 -19.87 4.43 20.43
C PHE A 241 -19.90 4.57 21.95
N ALA A 242 -18.90 5.24 22.54
CA ALA A 242 -18.85 5.51 23.97
C ALA A 242 -20.05 6.33 24.44
N TYR A 243 -20.41 7.41 23.73
CA TYR A 243 -21.58 8.22 24.07
C TYR A 243 -22.87 7.41 24.06
N ALA A 244 -23.07 6.57 23.02
CA ALA A 244 -24.24 5.71 22.92
C ALA A 244 -24.32 4.71 24.09
N ARG A 245 -23.19 4.06 24.42
CA ARG A 245 -23.12 3.12 25.54
C ARG A 245 -23.32 3.80 26.89
N LEU A 246 -22.76 4.98 27.12
CA LEU A 246 -23.00 5.74 28.35
C LEU A 246 -24.50 6.09 28.51
N ARG A 247 -25.14 6.62 27.46
CA ARG A 247 -26.57 6.97 27.48
C ARG A 247 -27.45 5.77 27.79
N ALA A 248 -27.18 4.63 27.15
CA ALA A 248 -27.94 3.40 27.36
C ALA A 248 -27.92 2.92 28.82
N HIS A 249 -26.92 3.32 29.59
CA HIS A 249 -26.75 2.96 31.00
C HIS A 249 -26.92 4.14 31.97
N GLY A 250 -27.54 5.24 31.52
CA GLY A 250 -27.85 6.39 32.38
C GLY A 250 -26.64 7.22 32.82
N LEU A 251 -25.51 7.08 32.14
CA LEU A 251 -24.28 7.83 32.40
C LEU A 251 -24.18 9.05 31.48
N SER A 252 -23.58 10.14 31.97
CA SER A 252 -23.39 11.36 31.19
C SER A 252 -22.32 11.17 30.11
N PRO A 253 -22.60 11.47 28.82
CA PRO A 253 -21.59 11.48 27.76
C PRO A 253 -20.38 12.39 28.02
N CYS A 254 -20.56 13.41 28.87
CA CYS A 254 -19.50 14.34 29.25
C CYS A 254 -18.36 13.70 30.04
N LEU A 255 -18.57 12.52 30.62
CA LEU A 255 -17.52 11.76 31.31
C LEU A 255 -16.31 11.51 30.42
N LEU A 256 -16.52 11.27 29.11
CA LEU A 256 -15.39 11.11 28.18
C LEU A 256 -14.58 12.39 28.07
N GLY A 257 -15.26 13.53 27.87
CA GLY A 257 -14.60 14.84 27.79
C GLY A 257 -13.81 15.17 29.05
N TYR A 258 -14.39 14.89 30.22
CA TYR A 258 -13.71 15.09 31.51
C TYR A 258 -12.45 14.25 31.66
N SER A 259 -12.54 12.96 31.33
CA SER A 259 -11.39 12.06 31.38
C SER A 259 -10.24 12.51 30.47
N LEU A 260 -10.56 12.96 29.24
CA LEU A 260 -9.58 13.45 28.28
C LEU A 260 -8.91 14.75 28.75
N GLN A 261 -9.68 15.68 29.30
CA GLN A 261 -9.16 16.94 29.85
C GLN A 261 -8.22 16.69 31.05
N ARG A 262 -8.53 15.73 31.93
CA ARG A 262 -7.63 15.36 33.05
C ARG A 262 -6.32 14.75 32.56
N ILE A 263 -6.36 13.93 31.51
CA ILE A 263 -5.15 13.34 30.90
C ILE A 263 -4.30 14.44 30.26
N GLU A 264 -4.89 15.33 29.48
CA GLU A 264 -4.19 16.44 28.83
C GLU A 264 -3.52 17.36 29.86
N ALA A 265 -4.26 17.77 30.89
CA ALA A 265 -3.73 18.62 31.96
C ALA A 265 -2.53 17.98 32.69
N ALA A 266 -2.51 16.65 32.80
CA ALA A 266 -1.41 15.91 33.43
C ALA A 266 -0.23 15.62 32.50
N THR A 267 -0.44 15.64 31.18
CA THR A 267 0.56 15.30 30.17
C THR A 267 1.24 16.53 29.57
N HIS A 268 0.60 17.72 29.67
CA HIS A 268 1.19 19.01 29.31
C HIS A 268 1.51 19.91 30.54
N PRO A 269 2.47 19.54 31.42
CA PRO A 269 3.16 20.55 32.21
C PRO A 269 4.12 21.29 31.28
N GLN A 270 4.09 22.62 31.28
CA GLN A 270 5.00 23.47 30.51
C GLN A 270 6.47 23.03 30.68
N THR A 271 7.09 22.41 29.68
CA THR A 271 8.53 22.51 29.33
C THR A 271 8.91 21.58 28.16
N THR A 272 9.50 22.21 27.13
CA THR A 272 10.45 21.69 26.13
C THR A 272 10.02 20.55 25.19
N ASP A 273 9.94 20.92 23.91
CA ASP A 273 9.75 20.10 22.71
C ASP A 273 10.87 19.06 22.48
N ASP A 274 10.96 18.03 23.31
CA ASP A 274 11.77 16.83 23.00
C ASP A 274 10.88 15.78 22.31
N GLU A 275 10.77 15.89 20.97
CA GLU A 275 10.02 14.95 20.10
C GLU A 275 10.47 13.48 20.23
N ASN A 276 11.64 13.22 20.85
CA ASN A 276 12.25 11.90 20.97
C ASN A 276 11.99 11.14 22.29
N SER A 277 11.11 11.62 23.17
CA SER A 277 10.73 10.84 24.37
C SER A 277 9.84 9.64 24.00
N PRO A 278 10.05 8.43 24.55
CA PRO A 278 9.18 7.25 24.29
C PRO A 278 7.68 7.48 24.56
N GLY A 279 7.34 8.46 25.41
CA GLY A 279 5.97 8.91 25.64
C GLY A 279 5.31 9.60 24.44
N SER A 280 6.08 10.20 23.51
CA SER A 280 5.54 10.91 22.34
C SER A 280 4.84 9.95 21.37
N TRP A 281 5.30 8.70 21.27
CA TRP A 281 4.66 7.65 20.47
C TRP A 281 3.24 7.33 20.97
N PHE A 282 3.05 7.37 22.29
CA PHE A 282 1.77 7.13 22.97
C PHE A 282 0.91 8.39 23.18
N ALA A 283 1.44 9.58 22.87
CA ALA A 283 0.77 10.88 22.98
C ALA A 283 0.06 11.33 21.69
N SER A 284 -0.17 10.39 20.76
CA SER A 284 -0.64 10.65 19.40
C SER A 284 -2.16 10.83 19.28
N HIS A 285 -2.86 11.27 20.35
CA HIS A 285 -4.29 11.61 20.35
C HIS A 285 -4.47 13.13 20.42
N PRO A 286 -4.50 13.86 19.29
CA PRO A 286 -4.60 15.30 19.28
C PRO A 286 -6.08 15.75 19.37
N ASP A 287 -6.28 16.89 20.03
CA ASP A 287 -7.52 17.69 20.14
C ASP A 287 -8.63 17.11 21.05
N THR A 288 -8.35 17.09 22.35
CA THR A 288 -9.31 16.89 23.45
C THR A 288 -10.51 17.84 23.40
N SER A 289 -10.36 19.05 22.86
CA SER A 289 -11.41 20.08 22.85
C SER A 289 -12.54 19.75 21.86
N ALA A 290 -12.21 19.15 20.72
CA ALA A 290 -13.17 18.64 19.76
C ALA A 290 -13.81 17.31 20.22
N ARG A 291 -13.04 16.45 20.90
CA ARG A 291 -13.49 15.13 21.41
C ARG A 291 -14.30 15.19 22.71
N SER A 292 -14.31 16.34 23.39
CA SER A 292 -15.08 16.56 24.63
C SER A 292 -16.49 17.13 24.37
N GLN A 293 -16.99 17.07 23.14
CA GLN A 293 -18.29 17.62 22.74
C GLN A 293 -19.23 16.52 22.19
N PRO A 294 -20.02 15.88 23.07
CA PRO A 294 -21.02 14.90 22.65
C PRO A 294 -22.02 15.55 21.68
N ASP A 295 -22.11 15.03 20.46
CA ASP A 295 -22.99 15.55 19.39
C ASP A 295 -22.79 17.05 19.07
N GLY A 296 -21.58 17.58 19.29
CA GLY A 296 -21.28 19.01 19.07
C GLY A 296 -21.80 19.95 20.17
N VAL A 297 -22.30 19.40 21.28
CA VAL A 297 -22.72 20.18 22.45
C VAL A 297 -21.58 20.26 23.45
N ARG A 298 -21.26 21.46 23.92
CA ARG A 298 -20.27 21.65 24.99
C ARG A 298 -20.79 21.11 26.31
N CYS A 299 -19.98 20.29 26.94
CA CYS A 299 -20.20 19.87 28.32
C CYS A 299 -20.01 21.05 29.30
N PRO A 300 -20.69 21.02 30.47
CA PRO A 300 -20.39 21.96 31.54
C PRO A 300 -18.93 21.82 31.97
N PRO A 301 -18.36 22.85 32.65
CA PRO A 301 -16.96 22.82 33.09
C PRO A 301 -16.60 21.54 33.85
N LEU A 302 -15.33 21.12 33.74
CA LEU A 302 -14.80 19.97 34.46
C LEU A 302 -15.13 20.11 35.95
N PRO A 303 -15.88 19.18 36.57
CA PRO A 303 -16.10 19.21 38.00
C PRO A 303 -14.78 18.93 38.72
N ASP A 304 -14.56 19.63 39.83
CA ASP A 304 -13.38 19.48 40.70
C ASP A 304 -13.15 17.99 41.08
#